data_AF-A0A0D7B394-F1
#
_entry.id   AF-A0A0D7B394-F1
#
_cell.length_a   1.000
_cell.length_b   1.000
_cell.length_c   1.000
_cell.angle_alpha   90.00
_cell.angle_beta   90.00
_cell.angle_gamma   90.00
#
_symmetry.space_group_name_H-M   'P 1'
#
loop_
_entity.id
_entity.type
_entity.pdbx_description
1 polymer ?
#
loop_
_entity_poly.entity_id
_entity_poly.type
_entity_poly.pdbx_seq_one_letter_code
_entity_poly.pdbx_strand_id
1 'polypeptide(L)'
;HPTAGLTVQIEGGVRARWQALFGNAPTGEDTTMDGTGSTDGHDLYAPFASKLDWEIARWMVQDGIGHSSFNRLLNIEGVREKLGVSYANTAGLHRQLNSIPLRAGKWHVKHLTFPDREDEPFTLRHRDILEAVRALWGDTRLADRIVYKPSRIFTDRDKTNRIVNEMWTAEWW
;
A
#
# COMPACT_ATOMS: atom_id res chain seq x y z
N HIS A 1 -27.72 -1.22 36.47
CA HIS A 1 -26.36 -0.66 36.59
C HIS A 1 -26.17 0.42 35.55
N PRO A 2 -26.02 1.70 35.91
CA PRO A 2 -25.72 2.76 34.98
C PRO A 2 -24.22 3.06 35.03
N THR A 3 -23.44 2.50 34.10
CA THR A 3 -22.10 3.03 33.83
C THR A 3 -22.17 3.68 32.47
N ALA A 4 -22.61 4.94 32.48
CA ALA A 4 -22.71 5.78 31.31
C ALA A 4 -21.33 5.95 30.66
N GLY A 5 -21.32 5.85 29.32
CA GLY A 5 -20.12 5.96 28.50
C GLY A 5 -19.40 7.28 28.73
N LEU A 6 -18.11 7.17 29.03
CA LEU A 6 -17.20 8.30 29.01
C LEU A 6 -17.17 8.84 27.56
N THR A 7 -17.63 10.07 27.37
CA THR A 7 -17.45 10.78 26.11
C THR A 7 -15.95 11.09 25.98
N VAL A 8 -15.23 10.28 25.23
CA VAL A 8 -13.85 10.61 24.83
C VAL A 8 -13.95 11.75 23.83
N GLN A 9 -13.91 12.97 24.34
CA GLN A 9 -13.66 14.16 23.54
C GLN A 9 -12.30 13.98 22.87
N ILE A 10 -12.26 14.09 21.54
CA ILE A 10 -11.00 14.11 20.80
C ILE A 10 -10.25 15.34 21.29
N GLU A 11 -9.17 15.14 22.04
CA GLU A 11 -8.31 16.24 22.49
C GLU A 11 -7.94 17.10 21.28
N GLY A 12 -8.24 18.39 21.37
CA GLY A 12 -7.83 19.39 20.41
C GLY A 12 -6.31 19.35 20.30
N GLY A 13 -5.80 18.70 19.25
CA GLY A 13 -4.38 18.39 19.17
C GLY A 13 -4.04 17.07 18.49
N VAL A 14 -5.01 16.24 18.08
CA VAL A 14 -4.69 15.02 17.31
C VAL A 14 -3.82 15.34 16.10
N ARG A 15 -4.14 16.39 15.34
CA ARG A 15 -3.33 16.82 14.18
C ARG A 15 -1.93 17.27 14.58
N ALA A 16 -1.78 17.96 15.72
CA ALA A 16 -0.49 18.37 16.26
C ALA A 16 0.34 17.19 16.81
N ARG A 17 -0.31 16.20 17.44
CA ARG A 17 0.32 14.95 17.89
C ARG A 17 0.74 14.09 16.70
N TRP A 18 -0.09 14.02 15.67
CA TRP A 18 0.21 13.34 14.42
C TRP A 18 1.42 14.00 13.74
N GLN A 19 1.44 15.33 13.65
CA GLN A 19 2.59 16.10 13.15
C GLN A 19 3.86 15.88 13.99
N ALA A 20 3.75 15.80 15.32
CA ALA A 20 4.88 15.52 16.20
C ALA A 20 5.45 14.10 16.04
N LEU A 21 4.60 13.12 15.72
CA LEU A 21 5.00 11.73 15.54
C LEU A 21 5.48 11.40 14.13
N PHE A 22 4.93 12.07 13.10
CA PHE A 22 5.07 11.67 11.71
C PHE A 22 5.47 12.80 10.73
N GLY A 23 5.59 14.06 11.17
CA GLY A 23 6.01 15.20 10.34
C GLY A 23 4.87 15.87 9.53
N ASN A 24 5.20 16.92 8.77
CA ASN A 24 4.21 17.73 8.03
C ASN A 24 3.71 17.03 6.76
N ALA A 25 2.38 17.02 6.55
CA ALA A 25 1.74 16.64 5.29
C ALA A 25 1.54 17.88 4.38
N PRO A 26 1.71 17.76 3.05
CA PRO A 26 1.29 18.81 2.13
C PRO A 26 -0.24 18.97 2.16
N THR A 27 -0.69 20.19 1.90
CA THR A 27 -2.12 20.57 1.89
C THR A 27 -2.58 20.59 0.43
N GLY A 28 -3.60 19.81 0.05
CA GLY A 28 -4.20 19.95 -1.29
C GLY A 28 -5.23 18.89 -1.71
N GLU A 29 -6.46 19.37 -1.93
CA GLU A 29 -7.60 18.94 -2.78
C GLU A 29 -8.20 17.51 -2.75
N ASP A 30 -9.54 17.52 -2.58
CA ASP A 30 -10.49 16.40 -2.67
C ASP A 30 -10.42 15.74 -4.05
N THR A 31 -9.73 14.60 -4.15
CA THR A 31 -9.65 13.80 -5.37
C THR A 31 -10.68 12.67 -5.31
N THR A 32 -11.52 12.57 -6.35
CA THR A 32 -12.53 11.52 -6.51
C THR A 32 -11.95 10.11 -6.44
N MET A 33 -12.63 9.22 -5.71
CA MET A 33 -12.25 7.83 -5.47
C MET A 33 -12.53 6.94 -6.69
N ASP A 34 -11.68 6.97 -7.72
CA ASP A 34 -11.74 6.03 -8.86
C ASP A 34 -10.67 4.92 -8.80
N GLY A 35 -9.93 4.83 -7.69
CA GLY A 35 -8.86 3.85 -7.52
C GLY A 35 -7.60 4.14 -8.35
N THR A 36 -7.62 5.21 -9.16
CA THR A 36 -6.44 5.78 -9.79
C THR A 36 -5.95 6.92 -8.92
N GLY A 37 -5.24 6.59 -7.84
CA GLY A 37 -4.69 7.62 -6.96
C GLY A 37 -3.87 8.61 -7.79
N SER A 38 -4.38 9.83 -7.98
CA SER A 38 -3.59 10.95 -8.49
C SER A 38 -2.50 11.21 -7.46
N THR A 39 -1.27 10.86 -7.81
CA THR A 39 -0.11 11.03 -6.93
C THR A 39 0.47 12.40 -7.17
N ASP A 40 0.11 13.35 -6.31
CA ASP A 40 0.87 14.60 -6.21
C ASP A 40 2.33 14.26 -5.82
N GLY A 41 3.25 14.60 -6.73
CA GLY A 41 4.67 14.81 -6.46
C GLY A 41 5.58 13.58 -6.28
N HIS A 42 5.07 12.35 -6.30
CA HIS A 42 5.92 11.16 -6.32
C HIS A 42 6.01 10.59 -7.73
N ASP A 43 7.24 10.41 -8.23
CA ASP A 43 7.49 9.64 -9.45
C ASP A 43 6.75 8.30 -9.34
N LEU A 44 5.63 8.16 -10.06
CA LEU A 44 4.78 6.96 -10.05
C LEU A 44 5.56 5.68 -10.34
N TYR A 45 6.65 5.85 -11.08
CA TYR A 45 7.53 4.78 -11.50
C TYR A 45 8.77 4.67 -10.64
N ALA A 46 9.01 5.56 -9.67
CA ALA A 46 10.15 5.40 -8.76
C ALA A 46 10.12 4.02 -8.10
N PRO A 47 11.26 3.32 -8.04
CA PRO A 47 12.62 3.78 -8.31
C PRO A 47 13.05 3.70 -9.78
N PHE A 48 12.19 3.31 -10.71
CA PHE A 48 12.45 3.27 -12.15
C PHE A 48 12.55 4.66 -12.75
N ALA A 49 13.41 4.79 -13.77
CA ALA A 49 13.70 6.07 -14.41
C ALA A 49 12.54 6.56 -15.29
N SER A 50 11.66 5.66 -15.73
CA SER A 50 10.51 5.99 -16.56
C SER A 50 9.42 4.91 -16.47
N LYS A 51 8.25 5.21 -17.04
CA LYS A 51 7.20 4.22 -17.27
C LYS A 51 7.70 3.01 -18.05
N LEU A 52 8.44 3.25 -19.13
CA LEU A 52 8.93 2.21 -20.03
C LEU A 52 9.92 1.28 -19.30
N ASP A 53 10.82 1.86 -18.51
CA ASP A 53 11.76 1.14 -17.63
C ASP A 53 11.01 0.21 -16.64
N TRP A 54 9.94 0.70 -16.02
CA TRP A 54 9.06 -0.11 -15.16
C TRP A 54 8.27 -1.19 -15.92
N GLU A 55 7.76 -0.89 -17.12
CA GLU A 55 6.99 -1.84 -17.92
C GLU A 55 7.83 -3.04 -18.38
N ILE A 56 9.09 -2.80 -18.78
CA ILE A 56 10.02 -3.88 -19.12
C ILE A 56 10.32 -4.74 -17.89
N ALA A 57 10.59 -4.10 -16.76
CA ALA A 57 10.82 -4.78 -15.49
C ALA A 57 9.63 -5.67 -15.10
N ARG A 58 8.41 -5.12 -15.18
CA ARG A 58 7.17 -5.83 -14.90
C ARG A 58 6.97 -7.00 -15.86
N TRP A 59 7.13 -6.79 -17.16
CA TRP A 59 6.99 -7.84 -18.17
C TRP A 59 7.94 -9.01 -17.89
N MET A 60 9.21 -8.71 -17.62
CA MET A 60 10.24 -9.71 -17.33
C MET A 60 9.87 -10.60 -16.14
N VAL A 61 9.34 -9.99 -15.06
CA VAL A 61 8.95 -10.71 -13.83
C VAL A 61 7.66 -11.50 -14.04
N GLN A 62 6.66 -10.92 -14.73
CA GLN A 62 5.36 -11.57 -14.96
C GLN A 62 5.49 -12.80 -15.88
N ASP A 63 6.28 -12.69 -16.94
CA ASP A 63 6.47 -13.78 -17.90
C ASP A 63 7.54 -14.80 -17.45
N GLY A 64 8.17 -14.57 -16.30
CA GLY A 64 9.16 -15.49 -15.73
C GLY A 64 10.39 -15.67 -16.63
N ILE A 65 10.83 -14.60 -17.30
CA ILE A 65 11.96 -14.66 -18.22
C ILE A 65 13.24 -15.05 -17.47
N GLY A 66 13.91 -16.10 -17.93
CA GLY A 66 15.15 -16.57 -17.33
C GLY A 66 16.21 -15.46 -17.27
N HIS A 67 16.83 -15.30 -16.10
CA HIS A 67 17.80 -14.21 -15.83
C HIS A 67 18.93 -14.15 -16.87
N SER A 68 19.41 -15.30 -17.36
CA SER A 68 20.45 -15.38 -18.37
C SER A 68 19.99 -14.86 -19.74
N SER A 69 18.76 -15.16 -20.14
CA SER A 69 18.17 -14.67 -21.40
C SER A 69 17.94 -13.17 -21.36
N PHE A 70 17.42 -12.66 -20.25
CA PHE A 70 17.25 -11.22 -20.07
C PHE A 70 18.59 -10.47 -20.07
N ASN A 71 19.60 -11.00 -19.37
CA ASN A 71 20.94 -10.41 -19.40
C ASN A 71 21.54 -10.43 -20.81
N ARG A 72 21.33 -11.49 -21.60
CA ARG A 72 21.78 -11.53 -23.01
C ARG A 72 21.13 -10.43 -23.85
N LEU A 73 19.83 -10.19 -23.67
CA LEU A 73 19.12 -9.09 -24.35
C LEU A 73 19.72 -7.73 -23.97
N LEU A 74 19.93 -7.49 -22.67
CA LEU A 74 20.48 -6.22 -22.17
C LEU A 74 21.96 -5.99 -22.56
N ASN A 75 22.69 -7.06 -22.88
CA ASN A 75 24.08 -6.96 -23.35
C ASN A 75 24.19 -6.65 -24.85
N ILE A 76 23.10 -6.66 -25.61
CA ILE A 76 23.12 -6.23 -27.01
C ILE A 76 23.39 -4.73 -27.06
N GLU A 77 24.42 -4.33 -27.81
CA GLU A 77 24.83 -2.93 -27.95
C GLU A 77 23.67 -2.05 -28.42
N GLY A 78 23.44 -0.94 -27.70
CA GLY A 78 22.38 0.02 -28.02
C GLY A 78 20.98 -0.37 -27.52
N VAL A 79 20.74 -1.60 -27.05
CA VAL A 79 19.40 -2.00 -26.57
C VAL A 79 19.04 -1.26 -25.30
N ARG A 80 19.97 -1.14 -24.34
CA ARG A 80 19.72 -0.46 -23.07
C ARG A 80 19.43 1.01 -23.26
N GLU A 81 20.21 1.66 -24.13
CA GLU A 81 20.10 3.08 -24.46
C GLU A 81 18.79 3.37 -25.20
N LYS A 82 18.42 2.52 -26.17
CA LYS A 82 17.17 2.68 -26.93
C LYS A 82 15.92 2.44 -26.09
N LEU A 83 15.99 1.51 -25.14
CA LEU A 83 14.89 1.23 -24.22
C LEU A 83 14.88 2.17 -23.01
N GLY A 84 15.99 2.88 -22.74
CA GLY A 84 16.08 3.77 -21.57
C GLY A 84 15.95 3.04 -20.23
N VAL A 85 16.40 1.78 -20.15
CA VAL A 85 16.32 0.99 -18.91
C VAL A 85 17.40 1.40 -17.91
N SER A 86 17.03 1.54 -16.64
CA SER A 86 17.94 2.02 -15.58
C SER A 86 18.92 0.95 -15.07
N TYR A 87 18.62 -0.33 -15.33
CA TYR A 87 19.40 -1.47 -14.84
C TYR A 87 20.26 -2.10 -15.94
N ALA A 88 21.46 -2.56 -15.58
CA ALA A 88 22.38 -3.20 -16.51
C ALA A 88 22.11 -4.70 -16.70
N ASN A 89 21.49 -5.34 -15.72
CA ASN A 89 21.23 -6.76 -15.70
C ASN A 89 20.09 -7.06 -14.70
N THR A 90 19.67 -8.32 -14.69
CA THR A 90 18.64 -8.84 -13.78
C THR A 90 18.96 -8.56 -12.30
N ALA A 91 20.23 -8.61 -11.88
CA ALA A 91 20.61 -8.31 -10.51
C ALA A 91 20.48 -6.81 -10.17
N GLY A 92 20.69 -5.93 -11.15
CA GLY A 92 20.39 -4.50 -11.03
C GLY A 92 18.90 -4.25 -10.88
N LEU A 93 18.08 -4.90 -11.71
CA LEU A 93 16.63 -4.86 -11.63
C LEU A 93 16.13 -5.30 -10.24
N HIS A 94 16.58 -6.45 -9.74
CA HIS A 94 16.18 -6.93 -8.41
C HIS A 94 16.65 -6.03 -7.27
N ARG A 95 17.84 -5.42 -7.38
CA ARG A 95 18.30 -4.43 -6.40
C ARG A 95 17.39 -3.20 -6.36
N GLN A 96 16.96 -2.74 -7.51
CA GLN A 96 16.05 -1.62 -7.65
C GLN A 96 14.65 -1.96 -7.14
N LEU A 97 14.15 -3.18 -7.39
CA LEU A 97 12.92 -3.65 -6.79
C LEU A 97 13.00 -3.73 -5.25
N ASN A 98 14.13 -4.21 -4.72
CA ASN A 98 14.37 -4.33 -3.28
C ASN A 98 14.61 -2.98 -2.58
N SER A 99 14.88 -1.90 -3.31
CA SER A 99 15.01 -0.56 -2.70
C SER A 99 13.65 0.06 -2.37
N ILE A 100 12.56 -0.48 -2.93
CA ILE A 100 11.21 -0.03 -2.62
C ILE A 100 10.94 -0.32 -1.14
N PRO A 101 10.68 0.71 -0.31
CA PRO A 101 10.47 0.51 1.11
C PRO A 101 9.25 -0.37 1.35
N LEU A 102 9.42 -1.40 2.18
CA LEU A 102 8.34 -2.27 2.64
C LEU A 102 7.35 -1.44 3.47
N ARG A 103 6.23 -1.06 2.87
CA ARG A 103 5.20 -0.22 3.52
C ARG A 103 4.25 -0.97 4.45
N ALA A 104 4.52 -2.22 4.84
CA ALA A 104 3.62 -2.91 5.79
C ALA A 104 4.36 -3.98 6.58
N GLY A 105 5.61 -3.70 6.97
CA GLY A 105 6.42 -4.66 7.73
C GLY A 105 6.98 -5.81 6.89
N LYS A 106 7.51 -6.82 7.59
CA LYS A 106 8.14 -8.00 6.97
C LYS A 106 7.09 -9.04 6.56
N TRP A 107 7.37 -9.75 5.47
CA TRP A 107 6.64 -10.97 5.13
C TRP A 107 7.11 -12.13 6.01
N HIS A 108 6.15 -12.88 6.53
CA HIS A 108 6.34 -14.15 7.20
C HIS A 108 5.77 -15.27 6.35
N VAL A 109 6.45 -16.41 6.35
CA VAL A 109 6.01 -17.63 5.68
C VAL A 109 5.88 -18.72 6.72
N LYS A 110 4.70 -19.32 6.80
CA LYS A 110 4.42 -20.49 7.64
C LYS A 110 3.97 -21.63 6.75
N HIS A 111 4.37 -22.84 7.11
CA HIS A 111 3.93 -24.06 6.44
C HIS A 111 2.96 -24.76 7.38
N LEU A 112 1.74 -25.00 6.92
CA LEU A 112 0.71 -25.72 7.65
C LEU A 112 0.60 -27.11 7.04
N THR A 113 0.72 -28.14 7.86
CA THR A 113 0.44 -29.52 7.46
C THR A 113 -0.85 -29.96 8.13
N PHE A 114 -1.64 -30.77 7.44
CA PHE A 114 -2.86 -31.33 7.98
C PHE A 114 -2.70 -32.85 8.13
N PRO A 115 -3.30 -33.49 9.14
CA PRO A 115 -3.12 -34.93 9.38
C PRO A 115 -3.58 -35.82 8.20
N ASP A 116 -4.51 -35.34 7.38
CA ASP A 116 -4.99 -36.04 6.19
C ASP A 116 -4.07 -35.86 4.96
N ARG A 117 -3.11 -34.92 5.03
CA ARG A 117 -2.18 -34.55 3.95
C ARG A 117 -0.84 -34.07 4.51
N GLU A 118 -0.14 -34.97 5.19
CA GLU A 118 1.16 -34.63 5.80
C GLU A 118 2.25 -34.30 4.77
N ASP A 119 2.15 -34.87 3.56
CA ASP A 119 3.12 -34.69 2.47
C ASP A 119 2.91 -33.40 1.65
N GLU A 120 1.82 -32.66 1.87
CA GLU A 120 1.45 -31.46 1.12
C GLU A 120 1.33 -30.22 2.04
N PRO A 121 2.46 -29.58 2.41
CA PRO A 121 2.41 -28.39 3.25
C PRO A 121 1.78 -27.19 2.53
N PHE A 122 0.78 -26.58 3.17
CA PHE A 122 0.16 -25.34 2.72
C PHE A 122 1.00 -24.13 3.14
N THR A 123 1.36 -23.29 2.16
CA THR A 123 2.17 -22.08 2.41
C THR A 123 1.28 -20.90 2.78
N LEU A 124 1.26 -20.52 4.06
CA LEU A 124 0.62 -19.29 4.55
C LEU A 124 1.63 -18.14 4.56
N ARG A 125 1.37 -17.11 3.74
CA ARG A 125 2.15 -15.86 3.75
C ARG A 125 1.35 -14.78 4.45
N HIS A 126 1.91 -14.20 5.52
CA HIS A 126 1.24 -13.16 6.29
C HIS A 126 2.22 -12.08 6.74
N ARG A 127 1.71 -10.95 7.24
CA ARG A 127 2.50 -9.87 7.87
C ARG A 127 2.07 -9.68 9.31
N ASP A 128 2.86 -8.96 10.09
CA ASP A 128 2.43 -8.48 11.39
C ASP A 128 1.36 -7.39 11.21
N ILE A 129 0.21 -7.57 11.86
CA ILE A 129 -0.92 -6.65 11.72
C ILE A 129 -0.61 -5.28 12.31
N LEU A 130 0.16 -5.21 13.40
CA LEU A 130 0.55 -3.95 14.02
C LEU A 130 1.55 -3.20 13.15
N GLU A 131 2.51 -3.89 12.52
CA GLU A 131 3.41 -3.26 11.54
C GLU A 131 2.65 -2.73 10.32
N ALA A 132 1.68 -3.49 9.82
CA ALA A 132 0.85 -3.06 8.70
C ALA A 132 -0.02 -1.84 9.06
N VAL A 133 -0.66 -1.84 10.23
CA VAL A 133 -1.47 -0.70 10.70
C VAL A 133 -0.60 0.53 10.93
N ARG A 134 0.57 0.38 11.59
CA ARG A 134 1.52 1.50 11.78
C ARG A 134 1.99 2.09 10.47
N ALA A 135 2.20 1.26 9.46
CA ALA A 135 2.65 1.73 8.17
C ALA A 135 1.54 2.47 7.39
N LEU A 136 0.30 1.97 7.47
CA LEU A 136 -0.87 2.67 6.92
C LEU A 136 -1.09 4.02 7.61
N TRP A 137 -1.00 4.04 8.93
CA TRP A 137 -1.14 5.25 9.74
C TRP A 137 0.11 6.14 9.72
N GLY A 138 1.24 5.68 9.21
CA GLY A 138 2.44 6.51 9.05
C GLY A 138 2.49 7.23 7.70
N ASP A 139 1.66 6.83 6.74
CA ASP A 139 1.63 7.39 5.40
C ASP A 139 0.73 8.64 5.37
N THR A 140 1.35 9.81 5.27
CA THR A 140 0.65 11.10 5.23
C THR A 140 -0.32 11.22 4.06
N ARG A 141 -0.10 10.47 2.97
CA ARG A 141 -1.00 10.44 1.79
C ARG A 141 -2.33 9.75 2.05
N LEU A 142 -2.46 9.08 3.20
CA LEU A 142 -3.68 8.39 3.61
C LEU A 142 -4.34 9.07 4.81
N ALA A 143 -3.76 10.14 5.36
CA ALA A 143 -4.21 10.76 6.60
C ALA A 143 -5.65 11.31 6.51
N ASP A 144 -6.04 11.80 5.34
CA ASP A 144 -7.38 12.27 4.98
C ASP A 144 -8.38 11.12 4.75
N ARG A 145 -7.88 9.92 4.46
CA ARG A 145 -8.68 8.72 4.15
C ARG A 145 -8.92 7.81 5.34
N ILE A 146 -8.23 8.02 6.47
CA ILE A 146 -8.39 7.20 7.68
C ILE A 146 -9.57 7.72 8.50
N VAL A 147 -10.59 6.88 8.66
CA VAL A 147 -11.76 7.19 9.48
C VAL A 147 -11.59 6.64 10.90
N TYR A 148 -11.52 7.55 11.88
CA TYR A 148 -11.26 7.23 13.29
C TYR A 148 -12.51 7.08 14.16
N LYS A 149 -13.68 7.44 13.64
CA LYS A 149 -14.94 7.36 14.40
C LYS A 149 -16.07 6.85 13.52
N PRO A 150 -17.02 6.09 14.08
CA PRO A 150 -18.24 5.80 13.37
C PRO A 150 -18.95 7.09 12.94
N SER A 151 -19.55 7.06 11.75
CA SER A 151 -20.30 8.20 11.22
C SER A 151 -21.48 7.71 10.41
N ARG A 152 -22.62 8.36 10.60
CA ARG A 152 -23.86 8.03 9.90
C ARG A 152 -23.92 8.84 8.61
N ILE A 153 -23.97 8.14 7.48
CA ILE A 153 -24.11 8.73 6.16
C ILE A 153 -25.56 8.54 5.71
N PHE A 154 -26.15 9.57 5.13
CA PHE A 154 -27.54 9.56 4.64
C PHE A 154 -27.57 10.04 3.19
N THR A 155 -28.50 9.53 2.38
CA THR A 155 -28.66 9.93 0.97
C THR A 155 -29.38 11.27 0.82
N ASP A 156 -30.06 11.73 1.86
CA ASP A 156 -30.91 12.91 1.85
C ASP A 156 -30.63 13.82 3.06
N ARG A 157 -31.02 15.10 2.94
CA ARG A 157 -30.82 16.12 3.99
C ARG A 157 -31.69 15.85 5.23
N ASP A 158 -32.82 15.18 5.04
CA ASP A 158 -33.80 14.85 6.08
C ASP A 158 -33.38 13.63 6.93
N LYS A 159 -32.26 12.99 6.57
CA LYS A 159 -31.69 11.80 7.20
C LYS A 159 -32.66 10.61 7.27
N THR A 160 -33.52 10.48 6.27
CA THR A 160 -34.53 9.41 6.22
C THR A 160 -33.95 8.09 5.73
N ASN A 161 -32.99 8.13 4.79
CA ASN A 161 -32.39 6.94 4.22
C ASN A 161 -30.90 6.86 4.55
N ARG A 162 -30.54 5.91 5.42
CA ARG A 162 -29.16 5.70 5.87
C ARG A 162 -28.41 4.78 4.91
N ILE A 163 -27.16 5.11 4.65
CA ILE A 163 -26.21 4.27 3.90
C ILE A 163 -25.34 3.50 4.91
N VAL A 164 -25.28 2.18 4.76
CA VAL A 164 -24.38 1.28 5.50
C VAL A 164 -23.57 0.50 4.48
N ASN A 165 -22.32 0.89 4.27
CA ASN A 165 -21.42 0.24 3.30
C ASN A 165 -20.12 -0.24 3.96
N GLU A 166 -19.63 0.53 4.94
CA GLU A 166 -18.40 0.22 5.67
C GLU A 166 -18.68 -0.02 7.16
N MET A 167 -17.78 -0.73 7.85
CA MET A 167 -17.91 -1.01 9.29
C MET A 167 -18.07 0.26 10.14
N TRP A 168 -17.46 1.39 9.76
CA TRP A 168 -17.60 2.66 10.47
C TRP A 168 -18.90 3.41 10.13
N THR A 169 -19.65 2.98 9.11
CA THR A 169 -20.97 3.55 8.76
C THR A 169 -22.14 2.78 9.39
N ALA A 170 -21.87 1.58 9.91
CA ALA A 170 -22.81 0.73 10.62
C ALA A 170 -23.04 1.18 12.07
N GLU A 171 -24.12 0.69 12.68
CA GLU A 171 -24.27 0.77 14.14
C GLU A 171 -23.43 -0.33 14.78
N TRP A 172 -22.46 0.08 15.59
CA TRP A 172 -21.73 -0.82 16.46
C TRP A 172 -22.61 -1.15 17.68
N TRP A 173 -22.57 -2.41 18.10
CA TRP A 173 -23.32 -3.00 19.20
C TRP A 173 -23.15 -2.28 20.54
#